data_AF-A0A7J3C714-F1
#
_entry.id   AF-A0A7J3C714-F1
#
_cell.length_a   1.000
_cell.length_b   1.000
_cell.length_c   1.000
_cell.angle_alpha   90.00
_cell.angle_beta   90.00
_cell.angle_gamma   90.00
#
_symmetry.space_group_name_H-M   'P 1'
#
loop_
_entity.id
_entity.type
_entity.pdbx_description
1 polymer ?
#
loop_
_entity_poly.entity_id
_entity_poly.type
_entity_poly.pdbx_seq_one_letter_code
_entity_poly.pdbx_strand_id
1 'polypeptide(L)' 'MDSLEDKIVHRKIGRNSNLTVKQIMDMIEEVKKQYPEREVFFDGDEFAICSRKIIDSRDKSTT' A
#
# COMPACT_ATOMS: atom_id res chain seq x y z
N MET A 1 10.91 -4.69 -13.38
CA MET A 1 10.89 -3.51 -12.51
C MET A 1 9.58 -3.52 -11.74
N ASP A 2 9.60 -3.49 -10.40
CA ASP A 2 8.41 -3.12 -9.63
C ASP A 2 8.07 -1.68 -10.01
N SER A 3 7.08 -1.49 -10.89
CA SER A 3 6.66 -0.16 -11.34
C SER A 3 6.11 0.64 -10.16
N LEU A 4 6.98 1.47 -9.58
CA LEU A 4 6.64 2.60 -8.71
C LEU A 4 5.56 3.52 -9.33
N GLU A 5 5.36 3.41 -10.64
CA GLU A 5 4.43 4.19 -11.45
C GLU A 5 2.96 4.03 -11.02
N ASP A 6 2.57 2.90 -10.43
CA ASP A 6 1.19 2.67 -9.95
C ASP A 6 1.03 2.91 -8.44
N LYS A 7 2.09 3.33 -7.73
CA LYS A 7 2.02 3.59 -6.29
C LYS A 7 1.18 4.85 -6.02
N ILE A 8 0.20 4.72 -5.14
CA ILE A 8 -0.58 5.85 -4.62
C ILE A 8 -0.38 5.93 -3.11
N VAL A 9 -0.06 7.13 -2.64
CA VAL A 9 0.03 7.45 -1.21
C VAL A 9 -1.35 7.86 -0.72
N HIS A 10 -1.93 7.09 0.20
CA HIS A 10 -3.24 7.38 0.79
C HIS A 10 -3.13 8.20 2.07
N ARG A 11 -2.13 7.89 2.89
CA ARG A 11 -1.96 8.54 4.19
C ARG A 11 -0.49 8.65 4.56
N LYS A 12 0.02 9.87 4.69
CA LYS A 12 1.33 10.12 5.29
C LYS A 12 1.23 10.03 6.80
N ILE A 13 2.19 9.36 7.41
CA ILE A 13 2.32 9.27 8.86
C ILE A 13 3.48 10.22 9.25
N GLY A 14 3.31 10.95 10.35
CA GLY A 14 4.40 11.76 10.87
C GLY A 14 5.49 10.86 11.45
N ARG A 15 6.76 11.08 11.09
CA ARG A 15 7.89 10.26 11.60
C ARG A 15 8.03 10.24 13.13
N ASN A 16 7.49 11.25 13.82
CA ASN A 16 7.44 11.33 15.28
C ASN A 16 6.15 10.73 15.88
N SER A 17 5.38 9.96 15.11
CA SER A 17 4.15 9.37 15.60
C SER A 17 4.45 8.18 16.52
N ASN A 18 3.80 8.13 17.68
CA ASN A 18 3.81 6.95 18.57
C ASN A 18 2.81 5.87 18.10
N LEU A 19 2.71 5.65 16.79
CA LEU A 19 1.81 4.63 16.26
C LEU A 19 2.37 3.25 16.53
N THR A 20 1.49 2.37 17.01
CA THR A 20 1.79 0.95 17.17
C THR A 20 1.59 0.22 15.84
N VAL A 21 2.25 -0.93 15.69
CA VAL A 21 2.05 -1.82 14.52
C VAL A 21 0.57 -2.16 14.32
N LYS A 22 -0.18 -2.37 15.40
CA LYS A 22 -1.62 -2.63 15.33
C LYS A 22 -2.37 -1.50 14.64
N GLN A 23 -2.09 -0.25 15.02
CA GLN A 23 -2.73 0.92 14.40
C GLN A 23 -2.37 1.05 12.92
N ILE A 24 -1.14 0.71 12.53
CA ILE A 24 -0.74 0.67 11.13
C ILE A 24 -1.56 -0.38 10.36
N MET A 25 -1.72 -1.58 10.93
CA MET A 25 -2.55 -2.64 10.33
C MET A 25 -4.02 -2.22 10.21
N ASP A 26 -4.58 -1.58 11.24
CA ASP A 26 -5.95 -1.04 11.21
C ASP A 26 -6.10 -0.04 10.04
N MET A 27 -5.13 0.85 9.84
CA MET A 27 -5.13 1.81 8.72
C MET A 27 -5.01 1.12 7.35
N ILE A 28 -4.21 0.04 7.25
CA ILE A 28 -4.12 -0.76 6.04
C ILE A 28 -5.49 -1.38 5.71
N GLU A 29 -6.18 -1.96 6.70
CA GLU A 29 -7.51 -2.54 6.51
C GLU A 29 -8.55 -1.50 6.09
N GLU A 30 -8.52 -0.30 6.67
CA GLU A 30 -9.39 0.82 6.27
C GLU A 30 -9.22 1.20 4.80
N VAL A 31 -7.98 1.31 4.34
CA VAL A 31 -7.68 1.63 2.94
C VAL A 31 -8.02 0.45 2.03
N LYS A 32 -7.76 -0.79 2.46
CA LYS A 32 -8.10 -2.00 1.69
C LYS A 32 -9.60 -2.14 1.45
N LYS A 33 -10.44 -1.73 2.40
CA LYS A 33 -11.91 -1.69 2.23
C LYS A 33 -12.36 -0.68 1.18
N GLN A 34 -11.61 0.42 1.00
CA GLN A 34 -11.90 1.45 0.00
C GLN A 34 -11.38 1.10 -1.39
N TYR A 35 -10.27 0.35 -1.47
CA TYR A 35 -9.59 -0.01 -2.70
C TYR A 35 -9.36 -1.53 -2.78
N PRO A 36 -10.44 -2.34 -2.88
CA PRO A 36 -10.33 -3.80 -2.84
C PRO A 36 -9.57 -4.39 -4.02
N GLU A 37 -9.44 -3.67 -5.15
CA GLU A 37 -8.64 -4.12 -6.30
C GLU A 37 -7.15 -3.81 -6.19
N ARG A 38 -6.71 -3.25 -5.06
CA ARG A 38 -5.33 -2.77 -4.85
C ARG A 38 -4.68 -3.48 -3.68
N GLU A 39 -3.38 -3.73 -3.81
CA GLU A 39 -2.55 -4.20 -2.71
C GLU A 39 -2.17 -2.99 -1.86
N VAL A 40 -2.60 -2.98 -0.61
CA VAL A 40 -2.34 -1.91 0.35
C VAL A 40 -1.21 -2.33 1.29
N PHE A 41 -0.24 -1.44 1.50
CA PHE A 41 0.96 -1.71 2.29
C PHE A 41 1.46 -0.43 2.99
N PHE A 42 2.32 -0.59 3.99
CA PHE A 42 3.04 0.51 4.61
C PHE A 42 4.43 0.67 3.95
N ASP A 43 4.72 1.87 3.46
CA ASP A 43 6.00 2.27 2.90
C ASP A 43 6.87 2.88 4.01
N GLY A 44 7.95 2.20 4.39
CA GLY A 44 8.83 2.62 5.48
C GLY A 44 9.71 3.82 5.16
N ASP A 45 10.03 4.05 3.88
CA ASP A 45 10.86 5.18 3.44
C ASP A 45 10.03 6.48 3.41
N GLU A 46 8.83 6.41 2.84
CA GLU A 46 7.88 7.53 2.86
C GLU A 46 7.14 7.69 4.20
N PHE A 47 7.19 6.67 5.05
CA PHE A 47 6.43 6.57 6.29
C PHE A 47 4.94 6.81 6.03
N ALA A 48 4.34 6.01 5.13
CA ALA A 48 3.00 6.22 4.63
C ALA A 48 2.24 4.93 4.32
N ILE A 49 0.91 4.96 4.41
CA ILE A 49 0.05 3.92 3.84
C ILE A 49 -0.09 4.18 2.35
N CYS A 50 0.35 3.20 1.57
CA CYS A 50 0.37 3.23 0.11
C CYS A 50 -0.46 2.08 -0.44
N SER A 51 -0.77 2.15 -1.73
CA SER A 51 -1.29 0.99 -2.46
C SER A 51 -0.76 0.95 -3.88
N ARG A 52 -0.71 -0.26 -4.45
CA ARG A 52 -0.39 -0.50 -5.87
C ARG A 52 -1.43 -1.40 -6.50
N LYS A 53 -1.52 -1.41 -7.83
CA LYS A 53 -2.42 -2.32 -8.54
C LYS A 53 -2.02 -3.77 -8.27
N ILE A 54 -3.00 -4.63 -8.02
CA ILE A 54 -2.78 -6.08 -8.01
C ILE A 54 -2.58 -6.49 -9.47
N ILE A 55 -1.33 -6.71 -9.87
CA ILE A 55 -1.04 -7.35 -11.14
C ILE A 55 -1.23 -8.85 -10.90
N ASP A 56 -2.35 -9.39 -11.38
CA ASP A 56 -2.59 -10.83 -11.31
C ASP A 56 -1.46 -11.52 -12.08
N SER A 57 -0.64 -12.29 -11.36
CA SER A 57 0.53 -12.95 -11.94
C SER A 57 0.17 -14.01 -12.99
N ARG A 58 -1.12 -14.27 -13.24
CA ARG A 58 -1.60 -15.09 -14.36
C ARG A 58 -1.54 -14.38 -15.72
N ASP A 59 -1.28 -13.08 -15.76
CA ASP A 59 -1.07 -12.34 -17.02
C ASP A 59 0.40 -12.41 -17.51
N LYS A 60 1.30 -13.13 -16.82
CA LYS A 60 2.68 -13.38 -17.28
C LYS A 60 2.75 -14.50 -18.32
N SER A 61 1.83 -14.52 -19.27
CA SER A 61 1.81 -15.48 -20.37
C SER A 61 1.41 -14.80 -21.67
N THR A 62 2.13 -13.75 -22.09
CA THR A 62 2.09 -13.29 -23.49
C THR A 62 3.45 -12.72 -23.90
N THR A 63 4.07 -13.46 -24.83
CA THR A 63 5.27 -13.22 -25.65
C THR A 63 6.62 -13.59 -25.07
#